data_AF-G9MV99-F1
#
_entry.id   AF-G9MV99-F1
#
_cell.length_a   1.000
_cell.length_b   1.000
_cell.length_c   1.000
_cell.angle_alpha   90.00
_cell.angle_beta   90.00
_cell.angle_gamma   90.00
#
_symmetry.space_group_name_H-M   'P 1'
#
loop_
_entity.id
_entity.type
_entity.pdbx_description
1 polymer ?
#
loop_
_entity_poly.entity_id
_entity_poly.type
_entity_poly.pdbx_seq_one_letter_code
_entity_poly.pdbx_strand_id
1 'polypeptide(L)'
;PPALTPTALQAYKPHLPFIDFLPFPQFRDNLLRAGDAVDSYEFWDDMVSGKLKVWGKTPWDRRGWEMQEEFATKWSWLVTDDILEETNFWRVSRGEEPLL
;
A
#
# COMPACT_ATOMS: atom_id res chain seq x y z
N PRO A 1 -13.64 -7.21 6.68
CA PRO A 1 -14.33 -6.05 6.05
C PRO A 1 -14.13 -6.12 4.53
N PRO A 2 -15.01 -5.55 3.68
CA PRO A 2 -14.94 -5.71 2.23
C PRO A 2 -13.59 -5.34 1.60
N ALA A 3 -12.92 -4.29 2.11
CA ALA A 3 -11.61 -3.87 1.62
C ALA A 3 -10.47 -4.89 1.85
N LEU A 4 -10.66 -5.85 2.77
CA LEU A 4 -9.71 -6.91 3.09
C LEU A 4 -10.13 -8.28 2.55
N THR A 5 -11.21 -8.36 1.76
CA THR A 5 -11.58 -9.62 1.12
C THR A 5 -10.42 -10.09 0.23
N PRO A 6 -10.02 -11.38 0.30
CA PRO A 6 -8.94 -11.90 -0.54
C PRO A 6 -9.25 -11.71 -2.02
N THR A 7 -8.24 -11.32 -2.81
CA THR A 7 -8.35 -11.32 -4.27
C THR A 7 -8.32 -12.76 -4.81
N ALA A 8 -8.71 -12.94 -6.07
CA ALA A 8 -8.60 -14.24 -6.73
C ALA A 8 -7.13 -14.74 -6.78
N LEU A 9 -6.18 -13.82 -6.92
CA LEU A 9 -4.75 -14.17 -6.92
C LEU A 9 -4.26 -14.58 -5.52
N GLN A 10 -4.69 -13.87 -4.47
CA GLN A 10 -4.39 -14.24 -3.08
C GLN A 10 -4.91 -15.62 -2.70
N ALA A 11 -6.07 -16.01 -3.21
CA ALA A 11 -6.68 -17.32 -2.94
C ALA A 11 -5.85 -18.50 -3.49
N TYR A 12 -5.03 -18.26 -4.51
CA TYR A 12 -4.26 -19.30 -5.19
C TYR A 12 -2.75 -19.23 -4.90
N LYS A 13 -2.20 -18.03 -4.69
CA LYS A 13 -0.74 -17.83 -4.54
C LYS A 13 -0.35 -17.74 -3.05
N PRO A 14 0.50 -18.64 -2.53
CA PRO A 14 1.09 -18.49 -1.20
C PRO A 14 1.84 -17.16 -1.09
N HIS A 15 1.67 -16.48 0.04
CA HIS A 15 2.24 -15.15 0.25
C HIS A 15 2.46 -14.82 1.72
N LEU A 16 3.23 -13.77 1.97
CA LEU A 16 3.53 -13.33 3.33
C LEU A 16 2.31 -12.63 3.96
N PRO A 17 1.99 -12.89 5.23
CA PRO A 17 0.78 -12.37 5.87
C PRO A 17 0.62 -10.86 5.85
N PHE A 18 1.72 -10.09 5.74
CA PHE A 18 1.64 -8.64 5.73
C PHE A 18 0.85 -8.08 4.54
N ILE A 19 0.80 -8.83 3.42
CA ILE A 19 0.04 -8.40 2.23
C ILE A 19 -1.45 -8.32 2.56
N ASP A 20 -1.96 -9.15 3.47
CA ASP A 20 -3.36 -9.13 3.90
C ASP A 20 -3.75 -7.89 4.72
N PHE A 21 -2.78 -7.10 5.20
CA PHE A 21 -3.07 -5.86 5.92
C PHE A 21 -3.40 -4.68 5.00
N LEU A 22 -3.04 -4.75 3.72
CA LEU A 22 -3.23 -3.67 2.77
C LEU A 22 -4.67 -3.65 2.24
N PRO A 23 -5.46 -2.57 2.47
CA PRO A 23 -6.84 -2.50 1.99
C PRO A 23 -6.99 -2.16 0.49
N PHE A 24 -5.94 -2.42 -0.30
CA PHE A 24 -5.81 -2.04 -1.71
C PHE A 24 -5.65 -3.31 -2.57
N PRO A 25 -6.75 -3.87 -3.12
CA PRO A 25 -6.72 -5.15 -3.85
C PRO A 25 -5.74 -5.19 -5.01
N GLN A 26 -5.70 -4.14 -5.83
CA GLN A 26 -4.78 -4.11 -6.97
C GLN A 26 -3.32 -3.97 -6.54
N PHE A 27 -3.04 -3.19 -5.48
CA PHE A 27 -1.70 -3.08 -4.93
C PHE A 27 -1.19 -4.41 -4.36
N ARG A 28 -2.05 -5.15 -3.65
CA ARG A 28 -1.76 -6.52 -3.20
C ARG A 28 -1.46 -7.45 -4.38
N ASP A 29 -2.28 -7.39 -5.42
CA ASP A 29 -2.07 -8.19 -6.62
C ASP A 29 -0.75 -7.83 -7.35
N ASN A 30 -0.36 -6.56 -7.39
CA ASN A 30 0.92 -6.12 -7.94
C ASN A 30 2.10 -6.70 -7.15
N LEU A 31 2.05 -6.63 -5.81
CA LEU A 31 3.05 -7.25 -4.93
C LEU A 31 3.17 -8.76 -5.17
N LEU A 32 2.03 -9.46 -5.29
CA LEU A 32 2.01 -10.88 -5.58
C LEU A 32 2.60 -11.19 -6.94
N ARG A 33 2.31 -10.41 -8.00
CA ARG A 33 2.88 -10.64 -9.33
C ARG A 33 4.38 -10.38 -9.35
N ALA A 34 4.84 -9.38 -8.61
CA ALA A 34 6.26 -9.05 -8.52
C ALA A 34 7.10 -10.19 -7.94
N GLY A 35 6.56 -10.91 -6.93
CA GLY A 35 7.27 -12.04 -6.33
C GLY A 35 8.66 -11.65 -5.85
N ASP A 36 9.68 -12.40 -6.25
CA ASP A 36 11.07 -12.19 -5.81
C ASP A 36 11.71 -10.90 -6.33
N ALA A 37 11.05 -10.15 -7.23
CA ALA A 37 11.47 -8.80 -7.60
C ALA A 37 11.30 -7.79 -6.46
N VAL A 38 10.52 -8.14 -5.44
CA VAL A 38 10.38 -7.38 -4.18
C VAL A 38 11.07 -8.17 -3.08
N ASP A 39 12.14 -7.62 -2.51
CA ASP A 39 12.66 -8.15 -1.26
C ASP A 39 11.62 -7.91 -0.16
N SER A 40 11.08 -9.00 0.39
CA SER A 40 9.99 -8.93 1.36
C SER A 40 10.39 -8.30 2.69
N TYR A 41 11.66 -8.44 3.10
CA TYR A 41 12.14 -7.82 4.34
C TYR A 41 12.31 -6.33 4.15
N GLU A 42 12.85 -5.91 3.00
CA GLU A 42 12.99 -4.51 2.64
C GLU A 42 11.63 -3.81 2.50
N PHE A 43 10.67 -4.45 1.83
CA PHE A 43 9.32 -3.90 1.70
C PHE A 43 8.63 -3.78 3.06
N TRP A 44 8.75 -4.81 3.90
CA TRP A 44 8.20 -4.78 5.26
C TRP A 44 8.84 -3.67 6.11
N ASP A 45 10.16 -3.52 6.06
CA ASP A 45 10.88 -2.45 6.77
C ASP A 45 10.40 -1.06 6.32
N ASP A 46 10.25 -0.84 5.02
CA ASP A 46 9.70 0.41 4.48
C ASP A 46 8.25 0.65 4.94
N MET A 47 7.42 -0.39 5.04
CA MET A 47 6.06 -0.27 5.55
C MET A 47 6.02 0.17 7.03
N VAL A 48 6.90 -0.37 7.88
CA VAL A 48 6.84 -0.14 9.33
C VAL A 48 7.73 0.99 9.84
N SER A 49 8.69 1.45 9.04
CA SER A 49 9.62 2.54 9.38
C SER A 49 9.01 3.94 9.28
N GLY A 50 7.74 4.05 8.89
CA GLY A 50 7.02 5.33 8.76
C GLY A 50 7.02 5.91 7.35
N LYS A 51 7.58 5.19 6.35
CA LYS A 51 7.46 5.56 4.93
C LYS A 51 6.07 5.25 4.36
N LEU A 52 5.29 4.40 5.06
CA LEU A 52 3.85 4.22 4.85
C LEU A 52 3.13 4.54 6.17
N LYS A 53 2.28 5.56 6.17
CA LYS A 53 1.53 6.01 7.35
C LYS A 53 0.11 5.45 7.35
N VAL A 54 -0.37 5.13 8.55
CA VAL A 54 -1.76 4.75 8.80
C VAL A 54 -2.35 5.72 9.84
N TRP A 55 -3.36 6.47 9.40
CA TRP A 55 -4.14 7.42 10.17
C TRP A 55 -5.36 6.75 10.80
N GLY A 56 -5.75 7.22 11.99
CA GLY A 56 -6.96 6.77 12.68
C GLY A 56 -6.80 5.38 13.34
N LYS A 57 -7.93 4.69 13.52
CA LYS A 57 -8.00 3.40 14.24
C LYS A 57 -8.58 2.26 13.40
N THR A 58 -8.88 2.53 12.12
CA THR A 58 -9.58 1.62 11.22
C THR A 58 -8.64 1.24 10.08
N PRO A 59 -7.78 0.23 10.25
CA PRO A 59 -6.71 -0.06 9.27
C PRO A 59 -7.24 -0.54 7.91
N TRP A 60 -8.48 -1.01 7.83
CA TRP A 60 -9.13 -1.37 6.57
C TRP A 60 -9.84 -0.21 5.87
N ASP A 61 -9.84 0.99 6.47
CA ASP A 61 -10.27 2.20 5.80
C ASP A 61 -9.12 2.70 4.90
N ARG A 62 -9.36 2.74 3.59
CA ARG A 62 -8.36 3.18 2.60
C ARG A 62 -7.95 4.62 2.84
N ARG A 63 -8.89 5.48 3.28
CA ARG A 63 -8.63 6.88 3.66
C ARG A 63 -7.64 6.99 4.81
N GLY A 64 -7.41 5.91 5.56
CA GLY A 64 -6.38 5.87 6.58
C GLY A 64 -4.95 5.83 6.05
N TRP A 65 -4.69 5.54 4.78
CA TRP A 65 -3.32 5.26 4.32
C TRP A 65 -2.69 6.44 3.56
N GLU A 66 -1.41 6.69 3.82
CA GLU A 66 -0.63 7.72 3.14
C GLU A 66 0.81 7.26 2.91
N MET A 67 1.25 7.22 1.65
CA MET A 67 2.65 6.97 1.30
C MET A 67 3.48 8.24 1.50
N GLN A 68 4.68 8.11 2.06
CA GLN A 68 5.70 9.16 1.98
C GLN A 68 6.39 9.11 0.62
N GLU A 69 7.04 10.21 0.24
CA GLU A 69 7.64 10.39 -1.10
C GLU A 69 8.70 9.31 -1.40
N GLU A 70 9.48 8.91 -0.39
CA GLU A 70 10.51 7.87 -0.53
C GLU A 70 9.89 6.49 -0.83
N PHE A 71 8.75 6.17 -0.19
CA PHE A 71 8.02 4.93 -0.45
C PHE A 71 7.44 4.92 -1.86
N ALA A 72 6.74 6.01 -2.22
CA ALA A 72 6.11 6.15 -3.52
C ALA A 72 7.13 6.12 -4.66
N THR A 73 8.30 6.73 -4.48
CA THR A 73 9.36 6.74 -5.50
C THR A 73 9.94 5.34 -5.70
N LYS A 74 10.34 4.69 -4.60
CA LYS A 74 11.00 3.37 -4.64
C LYS A 74 10.08 2.27 -5.16
N TRP A 75 8.82 2.29 -4.74
CA TRP A 75 7.83 1.27 -5.09
C TRP A 75 6.84 1.74 -6.16
N SER A 76 7.16 2.80 -6.90
CA SER A 76 6.29 3.45 -7.91
C SER A 76 5.67 2.48 -8.92
N TRP A 77 6.41 1.45 -9.31
CA TRP A 77 5.98 0.42 -10.25
C TRP A 77 4.95 -0.59 -9.67
N LEU A 78 4.72 -0.55 -8.35
CA LEU A 78 3.68 -1.31 -7.67
C LEU A 78 2.46 -0.43 -7.32
N VAL A 79 2.65 0.89 -7.20
CA VAL A 79 1.64 1.86 -6.80
C VAL A 79 0.43 1.83 -7.75
N THR A 80 -0.74 1.96 -7.17
CA THR A 80 -2.03 2.00 -7.87
C THR A 80 -2.75 3.31 -7.62
N ASP A 81 -3.64 3.69 -8.54
CA ASP A 81 -4.37 4.97 -8.47
C ASP A 81 -5.12 5.13 -7.13
N ASP A 82 -5.69 4.05 -6.59
CA ASP A 82 -6.46 4.11 -5.34
C ASP A 82 -5.61 4.49 -4.11
N ILE A 83 -4.43 3.91 -3.91
CA ILE A 83 -3.56 4.34 -2.79
C ILE A 83 -2.93 5.72 -3.04
N LEU A 84 -2.72 6.09 -4.31
CA LEU A 84 -2.20 7.40 -4.69
C LEU A 84 -3.22 8.51 -4.42
N GLU A 85 -4.50 8.29 -4.76
CA GLU A 85 -5.61 9.21 -4.46
C GLU A 85 -5.71 9.47 -2.96
N GLU A 86 -5.65 8.43 -2.14
CA GLU A 86 -5.72 8.54 -0.69
C GLU A 86 -4.50 9.28 -0.11
N THR A 87 -3.31 9.02 -0.65
CA THR A 87 -2.09 9.74 -0.31
C THR A 87 -2.21 11.23 -0.65
N ASN A 88 -2.66 11.55 -1.85
CA ASN A 88 -2.78 12.92 -2.34
C ASN A 88 -3.87 13.70 -1.60
N PHE A 89 -4.93 13.05 -1.14
CA PHE A 89 -5.89 13.68 -0.25
C PHE A 89 -5.23 14.25 1.01
N TRP A 90 -4.40 13.46 1.71
CA TRP A 90 -3.74 13.92 2.93
C TRP A 90 -2.70 15.00 2.69
N ARG A 91 -1.95 14.89 1.60
CA ARG A 91 -0.93 15.89 1.21
C ARG A 91 -1.56 17.23 0.89
N VAL A 92 -2.56 17.24 0.00
CA VAL A 92 -3.27 18.47 -0.40
C VAL A 92 -4.01 19.09 0.78
N SER A 93 -4.62 18.28 1.66
CA SER A 93 -5.32 18.78 2.85
C SER A 93 -4.42 19.57 3.81
N ARG A 94 -3.09 19.40 3.73
CA ARG A 94 -2.11 20.14 4.54
C ARG A 94 -1.23 21.10 3.71
N GLY A 95 -1.57 21.34 2.45
CA GLY A 95 -0.88 22.30 1.58
C GLY A 95 0.40 21.77 0.92
N GLU A 96 0.59 20.44 0.87
CA GLU A 96 1.67 19.83 0.10
C GLU A 96 1.22 19.50 -1.33
N GLU A 97 2.18 19.50 -2.25
CA GLU A 97 1.96 19.06 -3.64
C GLU A 97 1.61 17.57 -3.68
N PRO A 98 0.72 17.14 -4.59
CA PRO A 98 0.44 15.72 -4.81
C PRO A 98 1.70 14.98 -5.26
N LEU A 99 1.80 13.71 -4.90
CA LEU A 99 2.76 12.78 -5.50
C LEU A 99 2.22 12.31 -6.85
N LEU A 100 3.12 12.15 -7.81
CA LEU A 100 2.92 11.65 -9.18
C LEU A 100 1.80 12.35 -9.96
#